data_AF-A0A399YYS6-F1
#
_entry.id   AF-A0A399YYS6-F1
#
_cell.length_a   1.000
_cell.length_b   1.000
_cell.length_c   1.000
_cell.angle_alpha   90.00
_cell.angle_beta   90.00
_cell.angle_gamma   90.00
#
_symmetry.space_group_name_H-M   'P 1'
#
loop_
_entity.id
_entity.type
_entity.pdbx_description
1 polymer ?
#
loop_
_entity_poly.entity_id
_entity_poly.type
_entity_poly.pdbx_seq_one_letter_code
_entity_poly.pdbx_strand_id
1 'polypeptide(L)'
;MKRSLVAMLAVLLLASGLTLFIAPEVSAQQVGTNWIGSFWNNTDQSGSPVVTNEPYPNGVYFNWASGPPLKDRSTQPVAGVNADNFSARFISNQVFAQAGTYTFTVYANDGVRVTINGQIVLNQFIPFTGTSPNYATYTFTQTVSAGQSLDFVIDYVDFTGDAILVFQWGVAGGGFTTPIGPTATAVPPALGSVNFVRGLAVRTGPYLGASMVAVARPDNSYPVLEKNFDEGLFPWYKIQVGDRIGWSSGRYLEVTGNLDAVPETQTIFDQIDNPTDLPPRLDVIGYTRSVMNIRRRPSQRTQLLGQVPWGDPVRIIGRTVQGGMNFWLHIQYEGITGWIYAPYVKIVGLIDAVPIR
;
A
#
# COMPACT_ATOMS: atom_id res chain seq x y z
N MET A 1 11.06 2.75 91.18
CA MET A 1 10.73 4.19 91.02
C MET A 1 11.49 4.72 89.81
N LYS A 2 10.84 5.54 88.97
CA LYS A 2 11.23 6.07 87.63
C LYS A 2 10.82 5.21 86.42
N ARG A 3 10.08 5.89 85.53
CA ARG A 3 9.29 5.43 84.38
C ARG A 3 10.12 5.55 83.09
N SER A 4 9.83 4.72 82.09
CA SER A 4 9.74 5.22 80.71
C SER A 4 8.82 4.33 79.88
N LEU A 5 7.88 4.99 79.20
CA LEU A 5 6.91 4.48 78.25
C LEU A 5 7.60 4.14 76.91
N VAL A 6 7.21 3.04 76.27
CA VAL A 6 7.23 2.96 74.79
C VAL A 6 5.93 2.29 74.36
N ALA A 7 5.13 3.05 73.61
CA ALA A 7 3.90 2.61 72.96
C ALA A 7 4.24 1.82 71.69
N MET A 8 3.56 0.69 71.47
CA MET A 8 3.63 -0.05 70.22
C MET A 8 2.23 -0.04 69.59
N LEU A 9 2.12 0.67 68.47
CA LEU A 9 0.91 0.85 67.68
C LEU A 9 0.69 -0.41 66.83
N ALA A 10 -0.44 -1.09 67.01
CA ALA A 10 -0.87 -2.19 66.16
C ALA A 10 -1.55 -1.62 64.90
N VAL A 11 -1.01 -1.91 63.72
CA VAL A 11 -1.68 -1.61 62.44
C VAL A 11 -2.42 -2.86 61.98
N LEU A 12 -3.75 -2.78 62.03
CA LEU A 12 -4.66 -3.78 61.46
C LEU A 12 -4.80 -3.50 59.95
N LEU A 13 -4.26 -4.36 59.09
CA LEU A 13 -4.54 -4.32 57.66
C LEU A 13 -5.91 -4.98 57.40
N LEU A 14 -6.93 -4.18 57.07
CA LEU A 14 -8.13 -4.68 56.39
C LEU A 14 -7.77 -4.93 54.92
N ALA A 15 -7.79 -6.20 54.50
CA ALA A 15 -7.78 -6.56 53.09
C ALA A 15 -9.19 -6.38 52.52
N SER A 16 -9.49 -5.21 51.96
CA SER A 16 -10.64 -5.02 51.09
C SER A 16 -10.36 -5.69 49.74
N GLY A 17 -11.11 -6.76 49.45
CA GLY A 17 -11.10 -7.43 48.15
C GLY A 17 -11.52 -6.48 47.04
N LEU A 18 -10.55 -5.90 46.36
CA LEU A 18 -10.75 -5.13 45.15
C LEU A 18 -11.01 -6.13 44.02
N THR A 19 -12.27 -6.42 43.71
CA THR A 19 -12.61 -7.08 42.45
C THR A 19 -12.29 -6.11 41.33
N LEU A 20 -11.19 -6.35 40.61
CA LEU A 20 -10.97 -5.70 39.31
C LEU A 20 -12.12 -6.13 38.39
N PHE A 21 -13.09 -5.25 38.21
CA PHE A 21 -13.90 -5.26 37.00
C PHE A 21 -12.97 -4.87 35.85
N ILE A 22 -12.43 -5.86 35.17
CA ILE A 22 -11.87 -5.64 33.83
C ILE A 22 -13.10 -5.33 32.97
N ALA A 23 -13.26 -4.06 32.58
CA ALA A 23 -14.22 -3.70 31.55
C ALA A 23 -13.91 -4.58 30.32
N PRO A 24 -14.90 -5.23 29.69
CA PRO A 24 -14.64 -6.03 28.51
C PRO A 24 -13.88 -5.16 27.52
N GLU A 25 -12.74 -5.66 27.05
CA GLU A 25 -11.98 -4.96 26.02
C GLU A 25 -12.93 -4.61 24.88
N VAL A 26 -12.90 -3.34 24.51
CA VAL A 26 -13.51 -2.81 23.31
C VAL A 26 -13.11 -3.71 22.14
N SER A 27 -14.01 -4.60 21.69
CA SER A 27 -13.74 -5.34 20.46
C SER A 27 -14.00 -4.38 19.31
N ALA A 28 -12.92 -3.92 18.66
CA ALA A 28 -13.00 -3.28 17.35
C ALA A 28 -13.83 -4.16 16.39
N GLN A 29 -14.49 -3.52 15.43
CA GLN A 29 -15.23 -4.23 14.40
C GLN A 29 -14.28 -5.13 13.59
N GLN A 30 -14.69 -6.38 13.39
CA GLN A 30 -13.87 -7.42 12.76
C GLN A 30 -14.41 -7.74 11.37
N VAL A 31 -13.52 -7.98 10.42
CA VAL A 31 -13.82 -8.43 9.04
C VAL A 31 -13.44 -9.89 8.80
N GLY A 32 -12.97 -10.57 9.85
CA GLY A 32 -12.44 -11.92 9.79
C GLY A 32 -11.08 -12.03 9.13
N THR A 33 -10.59 -13.26 9.05
CA THR A 33 -9.32 -13.62 8.41
C THR A 33 -9.45 -14.88 7.57
N ASN A 34 -8.49 -15.17 6.70
CA ASN A 34 -8.44 -16.42 5.94
C ASN A 34 -9.72 -16.68 5.10
N TRP A 35 -10.18 -15.66 4.39
CA TRP A 35 -11.25 -15.82 3.41
C TRP A 35 -10.70 -16.39 2.11
N ILE A 36 -11.53 -17.17 1.43
CA ILE A 36 -11.22 -17.73 0.12
C ILE A 36 -12.32 -17.33 -0.85
N GLY A 37 -11.93 -16.67 -1.95
CA GLY A 37 -12.82 -16.20 -3.01
C GLY A 37 -12.88 -17.15 -4.20
N SER A 38 -14.08 -17.31 -4.76
CA SER A 38 -14.31 -17.85 -6.11
C SER A 38 -15.11 -16.86 -6.94
N PHE A 39 -14.87 -16.79 -8.25
CA PHE A 39 -15.44 -15.78 -9.15
C PHE A 39 -16.01 -16.40 -10.43
N TRP A 40 -17.14 -15.90 -10.89
CA TRP A 40 -17.82 -16.26 -12.13
C TRP A 40 -18.04 -15.01 -12.99
N ASN A 41 -17.91 -15.13 -14.31
CA ASN A 41 -18.25 -14.08 -15.28
C ASN A 41 -19.72 -14.16 -15.70
N ASN A 42 -20.61 -14.29 -14.71
CA ASN A 42 -22.06 -14.23 -14.83
C ASN A 42 -22.67 -13.80 -13.50
N THR A 43 -23.94 -13.40 -13.52
CA THR A 43 -24.65 -12.82 -12.37
C THR A 43 -25.42 -13.84 -11.54
N ASP A 44 -25.34 -15.13 -11.86
CA ASP A 44 -26.14 -16.20 -11.25
C ASP A 44 -25.30 -17.33 -10.64
N GLN A 45 -23.97 -17.18 -10.62
CA GLN A 45 -23.01 -18.21 -10.20
C GLN A 45 -23.18 -19.53 -10.97
N SER A 46 -23.66 -19.47 -12.22
CA SER A 46 -23.89 -20.67 -13.02
C SER A 46 -22.58 -21.24 -13.58
N GLY A 47 -22.54 -22.57 -13.72
CA GLY A 47 -21.39 -23.28 -14.29
C GLY A 47 -20.15 -23.26 -13.38
N SER A 48 -18.98 -23.52 -13.99
CA SER A 48 -17.71 -23.52 -13.26
C SER A 48 -17.17 -22.09 -13.10
N PRO A 49 -16.65 -21.73 -11.91
CA PRO A 49 -15.99 -20.45 -11.70
C PRO A 49 -14.76 -20.28 -12.59
N VAL A 50 -14.49 -19.05 -13.00
CA VAL A 50 -13.29 -18.68 -13.76
C VAL A 50 -12.06 -18.67 -12.86
N VAL A 51 -12.24 -18.29 -11.59
CA VAL A 51 -11.20 -18.32 -10.56
C VAL A 51 -11.73 -19.02 -9.32
N THR A 52 -10.90 -19.89 -8.75
CA THR A 52 -11.16 -20.55 -7.47
C THR A 52 -9.98 -20.35 -6.53
N ASN A 53 -10.26 -20.40 -5.24
CA ASN A 53 -9.23 -20.38 -4.19
C ASN A 53 -8.37 -19.10 -4.15
N GLU A 54 -8.90 -17.94 -4.55
CA GLU A 54 -8.17 -16.68 -4.41
C GLU A 54 -8.12 -16.26 -2.93
N PRO A 55 -6.95 -16.03 -2.33
CA PRO A 55 -6.81 -15.78 -0.89
C PRO A 55 -7.12 -14.33 -0.52
N TYR A 56 -7.92 -14.15 0.54
CA TYR A 56 -8.28 -12.87 1.15
C TYR A 56 -8.01 -12.93 2.67
N PRO A 57 -6.73 -12.93 3.10
CA PRO A 57 -6.36 -13.13 4.50
C PRO A 57 -6.84 -12.01 5.42
N ASN A 58 -7.12 -10.81 4.88
CA ASN A 58 -7.41 -9.60 5.64
C ASN A 58 -8.90 -9.20 5.68
N GLY A 59 -9.79 -10.13 5.34
CA GLY A 59 -11.24 -9.94 5.47
C GLY A 59 -11.96 -9.61 4.16
N VAL A 60 -13.29 -9.49 4.25
CA VAL A 60 -14.16 -9.04 3.16
C VAL A 60 -14.44 -7.55 3.36
N TYR A 61 -13.61 -6.70 2.76
CA TYR A 61 -13.71 -5.26 2.85
C TYR A 61 -13.30 -4.64 1.52
N PHE A 62 -14.22 -4.60 0.58
CA PHE A 62 -13.97 -4.29 -0.82
C PHE A 62 -14.83 -3.14 -1.32
N ASN A 63 -14.20 -2.25 -2.06
CA ASN A 63 -14.85 -1.27 -2.90
C ASN A 63 -13.98 -1.15 -4.15
N TRP A 64 -14.39 -1.83 -5.21
CA TRP A 64 -13.67 -1.91 -6.49
C TRP A 64 -14.08 -0.79 -7.45
N ALA A 65 -14.97 0.13 -7.03
CA ALA A 65 -15.58 1.13 -7.89
C ALA A 65 -16.07 0.47 -9.19
N SER A 66 -15.90 1.11 -10.34
CA SER A 66 -16.26 0.55 -11.65
C SER A 66 -15.26 -0.44 -12.25
N GLY A 67 -14.33 -0.95 -11.45
CA GLY A 67 -13.28 -1.87 -11.89
C GLY A 67 -13.53 -3.33 -11.49
N PRO A 68 -12.75 -4.27 -12.06
CA PRO A 68 -12.85 -5.69 -11.71
C PRO A 68 -12.38 -5.95 -10.27
N PRO A 69 -12.76 -7.11 -9.69
CA PRO A 69 -12.26 -7.54 -8.40
C PRO A 69 -10.74 -7.51 -8.33
N LEU A 70 -10.22 -6.98 -7.24
CA LEU A 70 -8.80 -6.97 -6.90
C LEU A 70 -8.46 -8.11 -5.93
N LYS A 71 -7.20 -8.53 -5.94
CA LYS A 71 -6.65 -9.46 -4.96
C LYS A 71 -6.43 -8.76 -3.64
N ASP A 72 -7.03 -9.26 -2.55
CA ASP A 72 -6.94 -8.73 -1.19
C ASP A 72 -6.75 -7.19 -1.11
N ARG A 73 -5.79 -6.69 -0.31
CA ARG A 73 -5.47 -5.26 -0.22
C ARG A 73 -4.46 -4.80 -1.29
N SER A 74 -4.46 -5.44 -2.45
CA SER A 74 -3.59 -5.09 -3.56
C SER A 74 -4.34 -4.30 -4.63
N THR A 75 -3.58 -3.74 -5.56
CA THR A 75 -4.05 -3.07 -6.77
C THR A 75 -4.04 -4.00 -7.99
N GLN A 76 -3.85 -5.31 -7.78
CA GLN A 76 -3.81 -6.32 -8.85
C GLN A 76 -5.20 -6.90 -9.09
N PRO A 77 -5.73 -6.87 -10.32
CA PRO A 77 -6.96 -7.56 -10.64
C PRO A 77 -6.88 -9.07 -10.44
N VAL A 78 -8.00 -9.69 -10.11
CA VAL A 78 -8.19 -11.13 -10.20
C VAL A 78 -8.25 -11.49 -11.69
N ALA A 79 -7.22 -12.18 -12.17
CA ALA A 79 -7.04 -12.41 -13.60
C ALA A 79 -8.22 -13.17 -14.22
N GLY A 80 -8.76 -12.64 -15.32
CA GLY A 80 -9.86 -13.26 -16.07
C GLY A 80 -11.27 -12.93 -15.57
N VAL A 81 -11.41 -12.15 -14.49
CA VAL A 81 -12.71 -11.70 -13.99
C VAL A 81 -13.09 -10.36 -14.63
N ASN A 82 -14.35 -10.25 -15.07
CA ASN A 82 -14.88 -9.03 -15.69
C ASN A 82 -15.04 -7.88 -14.67
N ALA A 83 -15.14 -6.64 -15.18
CA ALA A 83 -15.44 -5.47 -14.36
C ALA A 83 -16.90 -5.45 -13.91
N ASP A 84 -17.81 -5.72 -14.84
CA ASP A 84 -19.26 -5.82 -14.61
C ASP A 84 -19.75 -7.25 -14.84
N ASN A 85 -20.99 -7.53 -14.41
CA ASN A 85 -21.71 -8.79 -14.67
C ASN A 85 -20.96 -10.02 -14.16
N PHE A 86 -20.41 -9.92 -12.96
CA PHE A 86 -19.72 -11.01 -12.29
C PHE A 86 -20.42 -11.38 -10.98
N SER A 87 -20.13 -12.57 -10.49
CA SER A 87 -20.53 -12.99 -9.16
C SER A 87 -19.37 -13.64 -8.43
N ALA A 88 -19.43 -13.60 -7.10
CA ALA A 88 -18.36 -14.08 -6.23
C ALA A 88 -18.93 -14.87 -5.05
N ARG A 89 -18.13 -15.79 -4.53
CA ARG A 89 -18.39 -16.50 -3.27
C ARG A 89 -17.15 -16.41 -2.39
N PHE A 90 -17.31 -15.85 -1.21
CA PHE A 90 -16.28 -15.83 -0.17
C PHE A 90 -16.67 -16.81 0.93
N ILE A 91 -15.75 -17.72 1.27
CA ILE A 91 -15.94 -18.67 2.37
C ILE A 91 -14.88 -18.47 3.43
N SER A 92 -15.27 -18.64 4.70
CA SER A 92 -14.32 -18.71 5.79
C SER A 92 -14.92 -19.32 7.06
N ASN A 93 -14.08 -19.89 7.91
CA ASN A 93 -14.43 -20.37 9.24
C ASN A 93 -13.83 -19.42 10.29
N GLN A 94 -14.65 -18.82 11.16
CA GLN A 94 -14.18 -17.85 12.16
C GLN A 94 -14.49 -18.33 13.57
N VAL A 95 -13.47 -18.29 14.43
CA VAL A 95 -13.57 -18.64 15.85
C VAL A 95 -13.83 -17.39 16.68
N PHE A 96 -14.89 -17.41 17.48
CA PHE A 96 -15.27 -16.30 18.34
C PHE A 96 -14.79 -16.54 19.77
N ALA A 97 -13.80 -15.77 20.22
CA ALA A 97 -13.20 -15.98 21.54
C ALA A 97 -14.16 -15.70 22.71
N GLN A 98 -15.07 -14.73 22.55
CA GLN A 98 -15.99 -14.30 23.60
C GLN A 98 -17.42 -14.71 23.27
N ALA A 99 -18.14 -15.19 24.28
CA ALA A 99 -19.58 -15.39 24.18
C ALA A 99 -20.29 -14.03 24.10
N GLY A 100 -21.37 -13.95 23.32
CA GLY A 100 -22.16 -12.75 23.22
C GLY A 100 -23.06 -12.73 21.99
N THR A 101 -23.90 -11.71 21.92
CA THR A 101 -24.63 -11.39 20.69
C THR A 101 -23.73 -10.51 19.82
N TYR A 102 -23.48 -10.92 18.60
CA TYR A 102 -22.72 -10.15 17.62
C TYR A 102 -23.67 -9.53 16.61
N THR A 103 -23.46 -8.26 16.29
CA THR A 103 -24.12 -7.56 15.19
C THR A 103 -23.23 -7.63 13.97
N PHE A 104 -23.75 -8.21 12.89
CA PHE A 104 -23.13 -8.25 11.58
C PHE A 104 -23.65 -7.09 10.75
N THR A 105 -22.77 -6.48 9.97
CA THR A 105 -23.09 -5.40 9.02
C THR A 105 -22.54 -5.76 7.66
N VAL A 106 -23.37 -5.61 6.65
CA VAL A 106 -23.02 -5.84 5.24
C VAL A 106 -23.25 -4.57 4.45
N TYR A 107 -22.25 -4.14 3.69
CA TYR A 107 -22.40 -3.13 2.65
C TYR A 107 -22.31 -3.82 1.30
N ALA A 108 -23.29 -3.61 0.43
CA ALA A 108 -23.31 -4.24 -0.88
C ALA A 108 -23.82 -3.28 -1.97
N ASN A 109 -23.09 -3.22 -3.06
CA ASN A 109 -23.55 -2.75 -4.36
C ASN A 109 -22.96 -3.73 -5.39
N ASP A 110 -23.71 -4.63 -6.03
CA ASP A 110 -25.15 -4.80 -5.96
C ASP A 110 -25.60 -5.77 -4.85
N GLY A 111 -25.78 -7.03 -5.20
CA GLY A 111 -26.56 -8.01 -4.44
C GLY A 111 -25.69 -8.87 -3.53
N VAL A 112 -26.25 -9.28 -2.38
CA VAL A 112 -25.54 -10.11 -1.40
C VAL A 112 -26.46 -11.15 -0.75
N ARG A 113 -25.90 -12.33 -0.49
CA ARG A 113 -26.52 -13.39 0.32
C ARG A 113 -25.49 -13.91 1.31
N VAL A 114 -25.88 -14.00 2.58
CA VAL A 114 -25.03 -14.50 3.67
C VAL A 114 -25.62 -15.78 4.23
N THR A 115 -24.77 -16.78 4.36
CA THR A 115 -25.07 -18.06 4.99
C THR A 115 -24.14 -18.28 6.18
N ILE A 116 -24.69 -18.71 7.31
CA ILE A 116 -23.95 -19.10 8.52
C ILE A 116 -24.29 -20.54 8.85
N ASN A 117 -23.29 -21.42 8.96
CA ASN A 117 -23.45 -22.85 9.24
C ASN A 117 -24.50 -23.52 8.32
N GLY A 118 -24.48 -23.16 7.04
CA GLY A 118 -25.42 -23.67 6.03
C GLY A 118 -26.82 -23.03 6.03
N GLN A 119 -27.12 -22.10 6.94
CA GLN A 119 -28.41 -21.40 6.99
C GLN A 119 -28.32 -19.99 6.42
N ILE A 120 -29.24 -19.64 5.51
CA ILE A 120 -29.31 -18.29 4.93
C ILE A 120 -29.82 -17.31 5.99
N VAL A 121 -29.00 -16.31 6.33
CA VAL A 121 -29.32 -15.26 7.32
C VAL A 121 -29.58 -13.90 6.67
N LEU A 122 -29.13 -13.69 5.43
CA LEU A 122 -29.42 -12.52 4.59
C LEU A 122 -29.58 -12.99 3.15
N ASN A 123 -30.63 -12.56 2.46
CA ASN A 123 -30.87 -12.89 1.05
C ASN A 123 -31.37 -11.67 0.28
N GLN A 124 -30.42 -10.88 -0.24
CA GLN A 124 -30.66 -9.69 -1.03
C GLN A 124 -29.83 -9.78 -2.32
N PHE A 125 -29.93 -10.91 -3.00
CA PHE A 125 -29.17 -11.23 -4.22
C PHE A 125 -29.87 -10.64 -5.46
N ILE A 126 -30.02 -9.32 -5.47
CA ILE A 126 -30.75 -8.53 -6.47
C ILE A 126 -29.96 -7.24 -6.79
N PRO A 127 -30.22 -6.57 -7.93
CA PRO A 127 -29.59 -5.29 -8.25
C PRO A 127 -29.85 -4.21 -7.20
N PHE A 128 -28.84 -3.39 -6.92
CA PHE A 128 -29.00 -2.15 -6.16
C PHE A 128 -29.55 -1.06 -7.08
N THR A 129 -30.53 -0.29 -6.60
CA THR A 129 -31.22 0.75 -7.39
C THR A 129 -31.11 2.15 -6.79
N GLY A 130 -30.33 2.29 -5.70
CA GLY A 130 -30.12 3.58 -5.03
C GLY A 130 -29.01 4.40 -5.69
N THR A 131 -28.89 5.66 -5.27
CA THR A 131 -27.88 6.60 -5.79
C THR A 131 -27.02 7.26 -4.70
N SER A 132 -27.49 7.29 -3.44
CA SER A 132 -26.72 7.83 -2.31
C SER A 132 -27.23 7.29 -0.96
N PRO A 133 -26.38 6.68 -0.12
CA PRO A 133 -25.02 6.24 -0.45
C PRO A 133 -25.04 5.21 -1.59
N ASN A 134 -23.92 5.03 -2.30
CA ASN A 134 -23.84 4.14 -3.46
C ASN A 134 -23.75 2.65 -3.09
N TYR A 135 -24.51 2.22 -2.07
CA TYR A 135 -24.60 0.84 -1.58
C TYR A 135 -25.80 0.68 -0.64
N ALA A 136 -26.30 -0.55 -0.52
CA ALA A 136 -27.24 -0.94 0.51
C ALA A 136 -26.51 -1.32 1.81
N THR A 137 -27.16 -1.11 2.95
CA THR A 137 -26.67 -1.53 4.28
C THR A 137 -27.63 -2.55 4.88
N TYR A 138 -27.10 -3.70 5.28
CA TYR A 138 -27.87 -4.74 5.97
C TYR A 138 -27.26 -5.03 7.32
N THR A 139 -28.10 -5.31 8.32
CA THR A 139 -27.64 -5.74 9.64
C THR A 139 -28.47 -6.93 10.12
N PHE A 140 -27.82 -7.82 10.85
CA PHE A 140 -28.47 -8.93 11.56
C PHE A 140 -27.65 -9.28 12.79
N THR A 141 -28.21 -10.09 13.70
CA THR A 141 -27.51 -10.50 14.92
C THR A 141 -27.41 -12.02 15.01
N GLN A 142 -26.36 -12.50 15.66
CA GLN A 142 -26.16 -13.91 15.97
C GLN A 142 -25.61 -14.03 17.39
N THR A 143 -26.24 -14.88 18.20
CA THR A 143 -25.68 -15.25 19.51
C THR A 143 -24.64 -16.34 19.31
N VAL A 144 -23.48 -16.16 19.95
CA VAL A 144 -22.30 -17.02 19.82
C VAL A 144 -21.79 -17.38 21.21
N SER A 145 -21.40 -18.64 21.39
CA SER A 145 -20.74 -19.11 22.62
C SER A 145 -19.23 -18.89 22.55
N ALA A 146 -18.57 -18.77 23.70
CA ALA A 146 -17.12 -18.60 23.75
C ALA A 146 -16.41 -19.81 23.11
N GLY A 147 -15.47 -19.56 22.20
CA GLY A 147 -14.77 -20.57 21.42
C GLY A 147 -15.58 -21.20 20.29
N GLN A 148 -16.83 -20.78 20.07
CA GLN A 148 -17.64 -21.29 18.97
C GLN A 148 -17.05 -20.84 17.63
N SER A 149 -17.01 -21.77 16.68
CA SER A 149 -16.68 -21.46 15.29
C SER A 149 -17.95 -21.34 14.44
N LEU A 150 -17.97 -20.36 13.53
CA LEU A 150 -19.02 -20.16 12.54
C LEU A 150 -18.45 -20.30 11.13
N ASP A 151 -19.11 -21.12 10.30
CA ASP A 151 -18.86 -21.23 8.88
C ASP A 151 -19.63 -20.15 8.12
N PHE A 152 -18.92 -19.26 7.44
CA PHE A 152 -19.49 -18.19 6.63
C PHE A 152 -19.40 -18.52 5.15
N VAL A 153 -20.50 -18.25 4.43
CA VAL A 153 -20.51 -18.12 2.97
C VAL A 153 -21.16 -16.79 2.61
N ILE A 154 -20.42 -15.93 1.92
CA ILE A 154 -20.89 -14.66 1.38
C ILE A 154 -20.94 -14.79 -0.13
N ASP A 155 -22.15 -14.90 -0.66
CA ASP A 155 -22.39 -14.78 -2.10
C ASP A 155 -22.64 -13.32 -2.44
N TYR A 156 -21.99 -12.85 -3.49
CA TYR A 156 -22.10 -11.48 -3.99
C TYR A 156 -22.29 -11.47 -5.51
N VAL A 157 -23.01 -10.48 -6.01
CA VAL A 157 -23.19 -10.24 -7.44
C VAL A 157 -23.03 -8.75 -7.72
N ASP A 158 -22.31 -8.47 -8.79
CA ASP A 158 -22.24 -7.17 -9.44
C ASP A 158 -22.91 -7.28 -10.82
N PHE A 159 -23.85 -6.38 -11.10
CA PHE A 159 -24.49 -6.29 -12.41
C PHE A 159 -23.77 -5.27 -13.27
N THR A 160 -23.78 -4.00 -12.87
CA THR A 160 -23.12 -2.92 -13.60
C THR A 160 -22.77 -1.78 -12.66
N GLY A 161 -21.67 -1.09 -12.93
CA GLY A 161 -21.31 0.14 -12.22
C GLY A 161 -20.37 -0.15 -11.06
N ASP A 162 -20.65 0.42 -9.90
CA ASP A 162 -19.73 0.33 -8.76
C ASP A 162 -19.91 -0.98 -7.98
N ALA A 163 -18.84 -1.76 -7.89
CA ALA A 163 -18.80 -3.01 -7.15
C ALA A 163 -18.29 -2.79 -5.71
N ILE A 164 -19.15 -2.99 -4.72
CA ILE A 164 -18.86 -2.81 -3.28
C ILE A 164 -19.33 -4.04 -2.50
N LEU A 165 -18.45 -4.59 -1.66
CA LEU A 165 -18.78 -5.66 -0.72
C LEU A 165 -17.96 -5.52 0.57
N VAL A 166 -18.62 -5.26 1.69
CA VAL A 166 -18.02 -5.29 3.02
C VAL A 166 -18.84 -6.20 3.92
N PHE A 167 -18.17 -7.10 4.65
CA PHE A 167 -18.78 -7.96 5.66
C PHE A 167 -17.99 -7.84 6.96
N GLN A 168 -18.67 -7.40 8.02
CA GLN A 168 -18.02 -7.09 9.30
C GLN A 168 -18.95 -7.33 10.49
N TRP A 169 -18.39 -7.50 11.69
CA TRP A 169 -19.16 -7.72 12.92
C TRP A 169 -18.52 -7.12 14.17
N GLY A 170 -19.33 -6.91 15.19
CA GLY A 170 -18.90 -6.50 16.53
C GLY A 170 -19.88 -6.94 17.60
N VAL A 171 -19.47 -6.91 18.86
CA VAL A 171 -20.34 -7.27 20.00
C VAL A 171 -21.48 -6.25 20.12
N ALA A 172 -22.72 -6.74 20.21
CA ALA A 172 -23.91 -5.92 20.33
C ALA A 172 -23.89 -5.10 21.64
N GLY A 173 -24.20 -3.80 21.57
CA GLY A 173 -24.27 -2.92 22.74
C GLY A 173 -22.93 -2.42 23.28
N GLY A 174 -21.80 -2.76 22.67
CA GLY A 174 -20.44 -2.44 23.13
C GLY A 174 -19.97 -0.98 22.98
N GLY A 175 -20.85 0.02 22.84
CA GLY A 175 -20.46 1.44 22.92
C GLY A 175 -19.55 2.00 21.81
N PHE A 176 -19.32 1.28 20.69
CA PHE A 176 -18.61 1.81 19.52
C PHE A 176 -19.54 2.18 18.37
N THR A 177 -19.27 3.37 17.84
CA THR A 177 -20.03 4.15 16.87
C THR A 177 -19.52 3.89 15.45
N THR A 178 -20.48 3.71 14.53
CA THR A 178 -20.36 3.63 13.05
C THR A 178 -19.60 2.43 12.49
N PRO A 179 -20.26 1.54 11.71
CA PRO A 179 -19.55 0.51 10.98
C PRO A 179 -18.51 1.11 10.03
N ILE A 180 -17.41 0.40 9.76
CA ILE A 180 -16.39 0.89 8.81
C ILE A 180 -17.00 0.88 7.41
N GLY A 181 -17.37 2.05 6.91
CA GLY A 181 -17.95 2.23 5.57
C GLY A 181 -16.93 1.93 4.48
N PRO A 182 -17.36 1.46 3.30
CA PRO A 182 -16.47 1.09 2.21
C PRO A 182 -15.59 2.27 1.78
N THR A 183 -14.27 2.12 1.89
CA THR A 183 -13.30 3.06 1.29
C THR A 183 -12.85 2.47 -0.05
N ALA A 184 -12.95 3.24 -1.14
CA ALA A 184 -12.53 2.81 -2.47
C ALA A 184 -11.10 2.26 -2.44
N THR A 185 -10.94 1.00 -2.81
CA THR A 185 -9.63 0.43 -3.10
C THR A 185 -9.30 0.91 -4.51
N ALA A 186 -8.42 1.91 -4.60
CA ALA A 186 -8.12 2.53 -5.89
C ALA A 186 -7.61 1.48 -6.88
N VAL A 187 -8.43 1.16 -7.89
CA VAL A 187 -7.97 0.43 -9.06
C VAL A 187 -6.99 1.34 -9.80
N PRO A 188 -5.76 0.89 -10.08
CA PRO A 188 -4.81 1.73 -10.78
C PRO A 188 -5.34 2.01 -12.20
N PRO A 189 -5.33 3.27 -12.66
CA PRO A 189 -5.89 3.63 -13.96
C PRO A 189 -5.16 2.98 -15.14
N ALA A 190 -3.93 2.53 -14.94
CA ALA A 190 -3.13 1.84 -15.93
C ALA A 190 -2.24 0.75 -15.30
N LEU A 191 -1.91 -0.26 -16.10
CA LEU A 191 -1.02 -1.35 -15.74
C LEU A 191 0.18 -1.39 -16.68
N GLY A 192 1.36 -1.68 -16.14
CA GLY A 192 2.61 -1.85 -16.88
C GLY A 192 3.02 -3.32 -16.95
N SER A 193 3.49 -3.76 -18.12
CA SER A 193 4.09 -5.08 -18.35
C SER A 193 5.52 -4.92 -18.89
N VAL A 194 6.44 -5.77 -18.42
CA VAL A 194 7.85 -5.71 -18.83
C VAL A 194 8.07 -6.50 -20.12
N ASN A 195 8.55 -5.81 -21.16
CA ASN A 195 8.83 -6.39 -22.48
C ASN A 195 10.32 -6.35 -22.83
N PHE A 196 10.75 -7.28 -23.68
CA PHE A 196 12.10 -7.38 -24.29
C PHE A 196 13.28 -7.63 -23.34
N VAL A 197 13.09 -7.54 -22.02
CA VAL A 197 14.15 -7.72 -21.01
C VAL A 197 13.75 -8.70 -19.92
N ARG A 198 14.71 -9.41 -19.32
CA ARG A 198 14.47 -10.37 -18.21
C ARG A 198 14.23 -9.72 -16.86
N GLY A 199 14.39 -8.41 -16.78
CA GLY A 199 14.26 -7.63 -15.56
C GLY A 199 14.44 -6.16 -15.89
N LEU A 200 13.43 -5.36 -15.56
CA LEU A 200 13.45 -3.92 -15.71
C LEU A 200 13.78 -3.27 -14.37
N ALA A 201 14.72 -2.33 -14.38
CA ALA A 201 15.14 -1.62 -13.18
C ALA A 201 14.05 -0.66 -12.72
N VAL A 202 13.68 -0.78 -11.45
CA VAL A 202 12.80 0.16 -10.73
C VAL A 202 13.70 1.04 -9.86
N ARG A 203 13.56 2.37 -9.98
CA ARG A 203 14.51 3.35 -9.44
C ARG A 203 13.87 4.38 -8.52
N THR A 204 14.66 5.09 -7.74
CA THR A 204 14.19 6.19 -6.87
C THR A 204 13.65 7.40 -7.66
N GLY A 205 14.02 7.54 -8.93
CA GLY A 205 13.54 8.62 -9.81
C GLY A 205 13.53 8.23 -11.29
N PRO A 206 12.89 9.04 -12.13
CA PRO A 206 12.72 8.80 -13.57
C PRO A 206 14.00 9.14 -14.36
N TYR A 207 15.15 8.68 -13.88
CA TYR A 207 16.44 8.95 -14.50
C TYR A 207 17.29 7.67 -14.51
N LEU A 208 18.03 7.45 -15.59
CA LEU A 208 18.94 6.32 -15.75
C LEU A 208 20.01 6.27 -14.65
N GLY A 209 20.36 7.44 -14.07
CA GLY A 209 21.30 7.54 -12.96
C GLY A 209 20.70 7.46 -11.57
N ALA A 210 19.38 7.33 -11.42
CA ALA A 210 18.73 7.16 -10.13
C ALA A 210 19.01 5.78 -9.52
N SER A 211 19.00 5.73 -8.19
CA SER A 211 19.34 4.52 -7.42
C SER A 211 18.33 3.41 -7.67
N MET A 212 18.81 2.19 -7.86
CA MET A 212 17.95 1.02 -8.10
C MET A 212 17.34 0.51 -6.79
N VAL A 213 16.01 0.36 -6.76
CA VAL A 213 15.27 -0.09 -5.57
C VAL A 213 14.58 -1.43 -5.79
N ALA A 214 14.25 -1.83 -7.02
CA ALA A 214 13.66 -3.15 -7.29
C ALA A 214 13.92 -3.60 -8.73
N VAL A 215 13.47 -4.83 -9.04
CA VAL A 215 13.44 -5.37 -10.41
C VAL A 215 12.01 -5.78 -10.73
N ALA A 216 11.41 -5.17 -11.76
CA ALA A 216 10.18 -5.66 -12.35
C ALA A 216 10.50 -6.80 -13.33
N ARG A 217 9.88 -7.95 -13.15
CA ARG A 217 10.03 -9.15 -14.00
C ARG A 217 8.94 -9.21 -15.08
N PRO A 218 9.21 -9.84 -16.24
CA PRO A 218 8.19 -10.24 -17.22
C PRO A 218 7.06 -11.08 -16.60
N ASP A 219 5.97 -11.25 -17.35
CA ASP A 219 4.80 -12.07 -16.99
C ASP A 219 4.03 -11.62 -15.73
N ASN A 220 4.31 -10.39 -15.28
CA ASN A 220 3.60 -9.73 -14.19
C ASN A 220 3.03 -8.41 -14.69
N SER A 221 1.90 -8.01 -14.10
CA SER A 221 1.33 -6.68 -14.28
C SER A 221 1.75 -5.80 -13.10
N TYR A 222 2.02 -4.52 -13.35
CA TYR A 222 2.42 -3.55 -12.33
C TYR A 222 1.52 -2.32 -12.36
N PRO A 223 0.91 -1.92 -11.24
CA PRO A 223 0.17 -0.67 -11.13
C PRO A 223 1.02 0.51 -11.57
N VAL A 224 0.53 1.30 -12.50
CA VAL A 224 1.16 2.56 -12.90
C VAL A 224 0.51 3.68 -12.09
N LEU A 225 1.29 4.32 -11.23
CA LEU A 225 0.83 5.32 -10.27
C LEU A 225 1.01 6.74 -10.79
N GLU A 226 2.13 7.01 -11.45
CA GLU A 226 2.52 8.34 -11.94
C GLU A 226 3.31 8.21 -13.25
N LYS A 227 3.35 9.27 -14.05
CA LYS A 227 4.19 9.40 -15.25
C LYS A 227 5.07 10.65 -15.19
N ASN A 228 6.21 10.61 -15.87
CA ASN A 228 7.13 11.75 -15.97
C ASN A 228 7.88 11.71 -17.32
N PHE A 229 8.14 12.89 -17.89
CA PHE A 229 8.76 13.05 -19.21
C PHE A 229 10.11 13.78 -19.17
N ASP A 230 10.62 14.13 -17.99
CA ASP A 230 11.75 15.07 -17.82
C ASP A 230 13.09 14.53 -18.32
N GLU A 231 13.26 13.20 -18.39
CA GLU A 231 14.48 12.62 -18.97
C GLU A 231 14.47 12.63 -20.51
N GLY A 232 13.33 12.93 -21.13
CA GLY A 232 13.17 13.11 -22.56
C GLY A 232 12.68 11.87 -23.29
N LEU A 233 13.57 11.19 -24.02
CA LEU A 233 13.26 10.26 -25.13
C LEU A 233 12.17 9.22 -24.87
N PHE A 234 12.03 8.75 -23.64
CA PHE A 234 10.97 7.82 -23.25
C PHE A 234 10.34 8.33 -21.96
N PRO A 235 9.01 8.19 -21.81
CA PRO A 235 8.37 8.44 -20.54
C PRO A 235 8.92 7.49 -19.48
N TRP A 236 8.82 7.91 -18.24
CA TRP A 236 9.03 7.08 -17.08
C TRP A 236 7.72 6.90 -16.35
N TYR A 237 7.54 5.70 -15.81
CA TYR A 237 6.34 5.31 -15.09
C TYR A 237 6.72 4.90 -13.68
N LYS A 238 6.08 5.49 -12.69
CA LYS A 238 6.20 5.08 -11.30
C LYS A 238 5.29 3.89 -11.09
N ILE A 239 5.88 2.75 -10.76
CA ILE A 239 5.17 1.49 -10.61
C ILE A 239 5.34 0.90 -9.22
N GLN A 240 4.36 0.11 -8.81
CA GLN A 240 4.43 -0.70 -7.59
C GLN A 240 4.86 -2.14 -7.92
N VAL A 241 5.89 -2.62 -7.23
CA VAL A 241 6.45 -3.97 -7.34
C VAL A 241 6.50 -4.60 -5.94
N GLY A 242 5.49 -5.41 -5.61
CA GLY A 242 5.26 -5.87 -4.23
C GLY A 242 5.07 -4.67 -3.31
N ASP A 243 5.88 -4.58 -2.25
CA ASP A 243 5.86 -3.47 -1.29
C ASP A 243 6.76 -2.28 -1.69
N ARG A 244 7.44 -2.36 -2.85
CA ARG A 244 8.35 -1.31 -3.32
C ARG A 244 7.69 -0.47 -4.39
N ILE A 245 7.91 0.84 -4.35
CA ILE A 245 7.44 1.79 -5.36
C ILE A 245 8.66 2.49 -5.97
N GLY A 246 8.66 2.66 -7.30
CA GLY A 246 9.70 3.43 -7.97
C GLY A 246 9.50 3.53 -9.48
N TRP A 247 10.43 4.20 -10.13
CA TRP A 247 10.33 4.58 -11.53
C TRP A 247 11.00 3.57 -12.46
N SER A 248 10.29 3.18 -13.51
CA SER A 248 10.79 2.34 -14.59
C SER A 248 10.68 3.05 -15.93
N SER A 249 11.64 2.80 -16.82
CA SER A 249 11.66 3.43 -18.15
C SER A 249 10.59 2.80 -19.05
N GLY A 250 9.77 3.64 -19.68
CA GLY A 250 8.79 3.27 -20.70
C GLY A 250 9.40 2.68 -21.97
N ARG A 251 10.73 2.66 -22.12
CA ARG A 251 11.40 1.97 -23.22
C ARG A 251 11.12 0.46 -23.22
N TYR A 252 10.96 -0.13 -22.04
CA TYR A 252 10.78 -1.58 -21.85
C TYR A 252 9.53 -1.91 -21.01
N LEU A 253 8.72 -0.90 -20.71
CA LEU A 253 7.45 -1.05 -20.01
C LEU A 253 6.32 -0.70 -20.99
N GLU A 254 5.60 -1.71 -21.43
CA GLU A 254 4.35 -1.51 -22.14
C GLU A 254 3.26 -1.16 -21.12
N VAL A 255 2.43 -0.16 -21.42
CA VAL A 255 1.40 0.32 -20.51
C VAL A 255 0.03 0.18 -21.18
N THR A 256 -0.92 -0.42 -20.48
CA THR A 256 -2.31 -0.61 -20.91
C THR A 256 -3.27 0.05 -19.92
N GLY A 257 -4.50 0.30 -20.34
CA GLY A 257 -5.51 1.02 -19.56
C GLY A 257 -5.59 2.51 -19.90
N ASN A 258 -6.10 3.31 -18.97
CA ASN A 258 -6.31 4.75 -19.16
C ASN A 258 -5.08 5.55 -18.74
N LEU A 259 -4.16 5.76 -19.69
CA LEU A 259 -2.93 6.52 -19.45
C LEU A 259 -3.18 8.02 -19.18
N ASP A 260 -4.31 8.56 -19.62
CA ASP A 260 -4.67 9.96 -19.38
C ASP A 260 -5.06 10.20 -17.92
N ALA A 261 -5.60 9.18 -17.25
CA ALA A 261 -5.89 9.21 -15.81
C ALA A 261 -4.65 9.00 -14.93
N VAL A 262 -3.49 8.61 -15.50
CA VAL A 262 -2.22 8.54 -14.75
C VAL A 262 -1.67 9.97 -14.58
N PRO A 263 -1.52 10.48 -13.35
CA PRO A 263 -1.04 11.83 -13.10
C PRO A 263 0.41 11.99 -13.53
N GLU A 264 0.71 13.13 -14.15
CA GLU A 264 2.08 13.57 -14.39
C GLU A 264 2.62 14.28 -13.14
N THR A 265 3.75 13.83 -12.62
CA THR A 265 4.31 14.34 -11.37
C THR A 265 5.77 14.72 -11.49
N GLN A 266 6.18 15.64 -10.61
CA GLN A 266 7.57 15.94 -10.35
C GLN A 266 8.18 14.91 -9.41
N THR A 267 9.50 14.90 -9.35
CA THR A 267 10.27 13.82 -8.72
C THR A 267 10.79 14.25 -7.36
N ILE A 268 11.24 13.28 -6.56
CA ILE A 268 12.01 13.59 -5.35
C ILE A 268 13.26 14.44 -5.67
N PHE A 269 13.78 14.35 -6.90
CA PHE A 269 14.95 15.11 -7.33
C PHE A 269 14.67 16.61 -7.51
N ASP A 270 13.41 17.04 -7.59
CA ASP A 270 13.04 18.45 -7.65
C ASP A 270 12.98 19.11 -6.27
N GLN A 271 12.97 18.31 -5.20
CA GLN A 271 12.86 18.78 -3.82
C GLN A 271 14.22 18.82 -3.09
N ILE A 272 15.25 18.22 -3.66
CA ILE A 272 16.56 18.02 -3.00
C ILE A 272 17.63 19.03 -3.43
N ASP A 273 17.29 19.97 -4.33
CA ASP A 273 18.20 21.02 -4.80
C ASP A 273 18.49 22.05 -3.68
N ASN A 274 17.67 22.10 -2.62
CA ASN A 274 17.86 22.97 -1.45
C ASN A 274 18.58 22.23 -0.29
N PRO A 275 19.68 22.78 0.24
CA PRO A 275 20.45 22.15 1.32
C PRO A 275 19.85 22.48 2.70
N THR A 276 18.66 22.00 3.03
CA THR A 276 18.05 22.34 4.35
C THR A 276 18.37 21.37 5.48
N ASP A 277 18.94 20.19 5.23
CA ASP A 277 19.16 19.17 6.30
C ASP A 277 20.54 18.51 6.30
N LEU A 278 21.56 19.10 5.66
CA LEU A 278 22.91 18.54 5.79
C LEU A 278 23.47 18.85 7.18
N PRO A 279 23.94 17.84 7.93
CA PRO A 279 24.61 18.07 9.20
C PRO A 279 25.74 19.11 9.03
N PRO A 280 25.88 20.07 9.94
CA PRO A 280 26.99 21.01 9.88
C PRO A 280 28.30 20.23 10.03
N ARG A 281 29.10 20.21 8.95
CA ARG A 281 30.43 19.58 8.80
C ARG A 281 30.47 18.06 8.66
N LEU A 282 30.11 17.60 7.46
CA LEU A 282 30.86 16.53 6.78
C LEU A 282 31.34 17.13 5.46
N ASP A 283 32.54 17.70 5.47
CA ASP A 283 33.20 18.29 4.30
C ASP A 283 33.64 17.17 3.35
N VAL A 284 32.67 16.48 2.75
CA VAL A 284 32.95 15.48 1.72
C VAL A 284 33.25 16.25 0.44
N ILE A 285 34.54 16.35 0.12
CA ILE A 285 35.04 17.05 -1.05
C ILE A 285 35.38 16.03 -2.13
N GLY A 286 34.93 16.30 -3.35
CA GLY A 286 35.35 15.60 -4.54
C GLY A 286 36.41 16.40 -5.29
N TYR A 287 37.46 15.76 -5.79
CA TYR A 287 38.38 16.35 -6.77
C TYR A 287 38.14 15.68 -8.12
N THR A 288 37.77 16.46 -9.12
CA THR A 288 37.51 15.93 -10.46
C THR A 288 38.79 15.39 -11.11
N ARG A 289 38.66 14.31 -11.86
CA ARG A 289 39.75 13.68 -12.64
C ARG A 289 39.54 13.80 -14.14
N SER A 290 38.60 14.66 -14.55
CA SER A 290 38.27 15.04 -15.92
C SER A 290 37.56 16.40 -15.88
N VAL A 291 37.32 17.02 -17.05
CA VAL A 291 36.34 18.10 -17.16
C VAL A 291 34.94 17.49 -17.03
N MET A 292 34.21 17.89 -15.99
CA MET A 292 32.93 17.29 -15.60
C MET A 292 31.76 18.17 -15.99
N ASN A 293 30.76 17.60 -16.67
CA ASN A 293 29.49 18.28 -16.93
C ASN A 293 28.59 18.25 -15.69
N ILE A 294 28.15 19.42 -15.22
CA ILE A 294 27.14 19.54 -14.16
C ILE A 294 25.75 19.45 -14.81
N ARG A 295 24.99 18.42 -14.46
CA ARG A 295 23.67 18.13 -15.01
C ARG A 295 22.57 18.50 -14.03
N ARG A 296 21.40 18.91 -14.50
CA ARG A 296 20.25 19.21 -13.62
C ARG A 296 19.84 17.99 -12.80
N ARG A 297 19.86 16.79 -13.38
CA ARG A 297 19.45 15.53 -12.71
C ARG A 297 20.48 14.43 -13.01
N PRO A 298 20.49 13.28 -12.30
CA PRO A 298 21.47 12.23 -12.51
C PRO A 298 21.18 11.46 -13.81
N SER A 299 21.37 12.11 -14.95
CA SER A 299 21.28 11.53 -16.28
C SER A 299 22.02 12.41 -17.28
N GLN A 300 22.68 11.76 -18.23
CA GLN A 300 23.39 12.44 -19.32
C GLN A 300 22.43 13.16 -20.29
N ARG A 301 21.13 12.88 -20.21
CA ARG A 301 20.10 13.48 -21.08
C ARG A 301 19.52 14.79 -20.53
N THR A 302 19.77 15.09 -19.26
CA THR A 302 19.19 16.27 -18.63
C THR A 302 20.01 17.52 -18.93
N GLN A 303 19.39 18.68 -18.70
CA GLN A 303 19.98 20.00 -18.97
C GLN A 303 21.40 20.11 -18.40
N LEU A 304 22.32 20.63 -19.22
CA LEU A 304 23.65 21.01 -18.79
C LEU A 304 23.58 22.36 -18.09
N LEU A 305 24.02 22.42 -16.83
CA LEU A 305 24.03 23.63 -16.00
C LEU A 305 25.39 24.34 -16.02
N GLY A 306 26.47 23.59 -16.23
CA GLY A 306 27.83 24.12 -16.22
C GLY A 306 28.87 23.01 -16.32
N GLN A 307 30.13 23.37 -16.06
CA GLN A 307 31.24 22.43 -16.05
C GLN A 307 32.15 22.68 -14.84
N VAL A 308 32.79 21.61 -14.36
CA VAL A 308 33.86 21.67 -13.37
C VAL A 308 35.17 21.29 -14.08
N PRO A 309 36.20 22.16 -14.07
CA PRO A 309 37.52 21.83 -14.61
C PRO A 309 38.15 20.61 -13.95
N TRP A 310 39.22 20.08 -14.56
CA TRP A 310 40.00 18.99 -13.98
C TRP A 310 40.72 19.46 -12.72
N GLY A 311 40.70 18.64 -11.66
CA GLY A 311 41.41 18.89 -10.40
C GLY A 311 40.66 19.78 -9.42
N ASP A 312 39.58 20.44 -9.84
CA ASP A 312 38.85 21.38 -8.99
C ASP A 312 38.03 20.68 -7.89
N PRO A 313 37.96 21.29 -6.69
CA PRO A 313 37.19 20.75 -5.58
C PRO A 313 35.70 21.05 -5.76
N VAL A 314 34.87 20.05 -5.45
CA VAL A 314 33.40 20.17 -5.39
C VAL A 314 32.90 19.71 -4.04
N ARG A 315 31.90 20.40 -3.49
CA ARG A 315 31.23 19.94 -2.26
C ARG A 315 30.19 18.89 -2.64
N ILE A 316 30.27 17.71 -2.04
CA ILE A 316 29.32 16.62 -2.30
C ILE A 316 28.20 16.67 -1.25
N ILE A 317 26.95 16.72 -1.72
CA ILE A 317 25.74 16.92 -0.90
C ILE A 317 24.71 15.78 -1.03
N GLY A 318 24.94 14.84 -1.96
CA GLY A 318 24.09 13.68 -2.18
C GLY A 318 24.74 12.72 -3.15
N ARG A 319 24.24 11.48 -3.21
CA ARG A 319 24.71 10.48 -4.18
C ARG A 319 23.58 9.59 -4.65
N THR A 320 23.73 9.03 -5.84
CA THR A 320 22.99 7.84 -6.25
C THR A 320 23.91 6.63 -6.24
N VAL A 321 23.34 5.43 -6.10
CA VAL A 321 24.09 4.18 -6.09
C VAL A 321 23.57 3.20 -7.13
N GLN A 322 24.48 2.50 -7.78
CA GLN A 322 24.17 1.41 -8.71
C GLN A 322 25.14 0.25 -8.49
N GLY A 323 24.60 -0.94 -8.24
CA GLY A 323 25.42 -2.13 -7.95
C GLY A 323 26.32 -1.96 -6.70
N GLY A 324 25.86 -1.21 -5.70
CA GLY A 324 26.65 -0.92 -4.48
C GLY A 324 27.72 0.16 -4.65
N MET A 325 27.90 0.73 -5.84
CA MET A 325 28.88 1.77 -6.11
C MET A 325 28.22 3.13 -6.32
N ASN A 326 28.94 4.21 -5.98
CA ASN A 326 28.50 5.58 -6.30
C ASN A 326 28.37 5.73 -7.82
N PHE A 327 27.23 6.26 -8.27
CA PHE A 327 26.96 6.41 -9.70
C PHE A 327 26.94 7.88 -10.12
N TRP A 328 26.14 8.69 -9.46
CA TRP A 328 26.16 10.15 -9.60
C TRP A 328 26.35 10.83 -8.24
N LEU A 329 27.01 11.98 -8.25
CA LEU A 329 27.21 12.83 -7.08
C LEU A 329 26.42 14.11 -7.28
N HIS A 330 25.57 14.42 -6.30
CA HIS A 330 24.94 15.73 -6.18
C HIS A 330 25.96 16.66 -5.53
N ILE A 331 26.27 17.76 -6.20
CA ILE A 331 27.35 18.66 -5.83
C ILE A 331 26.89 20.11 -5.79
N GLN A 332 27.66 20.91 -5.06
CA GLN A 332 27.63 22.36 -5.11
C GLN A 332 28.99 22.86 -5.58
N TYR A 333 29.01 23.68 -6.63
CA TYR A 333 30.21 24.25 -7.23
C TYR A 333 29.90 25.65 -7.76
N GLU A 334 30.62 26.67 -7.28
CA GLU A 334 30.47 28.08 -7.71
C GLU A 334 29.01 28.59 -7.76
N GLY A 335 28.21 28.19 -6.78
CA GLY A 335 26.78 28.56 -6.70
C GLY A 335 25.85 27.71 -7.58
N ILE A 336 26.38 26.79 -8.39
CA ILE A 336 25.61 25.81 -9.16
C ILE A 336 25.43 24.55 -8.30
N THR A 337 24.18 24.14 -8.15
CA THR A 337 23.81 22.83 -7.58
C THR A 337 23.38 21.90 -8.70
N GLY A 338 23.96 20.71 -8.75
CA GLY A 338 23.64 19.74 -9.79
C GLY A 338 24.42 18.44 -9.67
N TRP A 339 24.37 17.61 -10.71
CA TRP A 339 24.84 16.23 -10.68
C TRP A 339 26.04 16.01 -11.60
N ILE A 340 27.08 15.36 -11.09
CA ILE A 340 28.26 14.94 -11.86
C ILE A 340 28.46 13.42 -11.77
N TYR A 341 29.12 12.83 -12.76
CA TYR A 341 29.34 11.40 -12.83
C TYR A 341 30.42 10.93 -11.84
N ALA A 342 30.06 10.06 -10.90
CA ALA A 342 30.89 9.72 -9.75
C ALA A 342 32.24 9.05 -10.09
N PRO A 343 32.35 8.15 -11.09
CA PRO A 343 33.60 7.43 -11.37
C PRO A 343 34.82 8.31 -11.71
N TYR A 344 34.60 9.58 -12.09
CA TYR A 344 35.68 10.53 -12.38
C TYR A 344 35.94 11.52 -11.24
N VAL A 345 35.53 11.20 -10.01
CA VAL A 345 35.73 12.07 -8.85
C VAL A 345 36.49 11.30 -7.77
N LYS A 346 37.64 11.83 -7.35
CA LYS A 346 38.33 11.35 -6.15
C LYS A 346 37.64 11.95 -4.93
N ILE A 347 37.01 11.11 -4.14
CA ILE A 347 36.29 11.53 -2.94
C ILE A 347 37.24 11.55 -1.74
N VAL A 348 37.20 12.63 -0.96
CA VAL A 348 37.91 12.79 0.31
C VAL A 348 36.87 13.07 1.39
N GLY A 349 36.84 12.23 2.43
CA GLY A 349 35.85 12.29 3.52
C GLY A 349 35.01 11.02 3.65
N LEU A 350 34.11 11.02 4.63
CA LEU A 350 33.21 9.88 4.91
C LEU A 350 32.03 9.89 3.94
N ILE A 351 32.20 9.23 2.79
CA ILE A 351 31.16 9.15 1.74
C ILE A 351 29.86 8.52 2.22
N ASP A 352 29.92 7.65 3.23
CA ASP A 352 28.72 7.00 3.78
C ASP A 352 27.81 7.94 4.57
N ALA A 353 28.33 9.11 4.95
CA ALA A 353 27.53 10.16 5.54
C ALA A 353 26.82 11.04 4.48
N VAL A 354 27.12 10.85 3.20
CA VAL A 354 26.40 11.52 2.10
C VAL A 354 25.12 10.73 1.79
N PRO A 355 23.93 11.37 1.89
CA PRO A 355 22.65 10.70 1.65
C PRO A 355 22.55 10.07 0.27
N ILE A 356 22.01 8.85 0.22
CA ILE A 356 21.58 8.21 -1.01
C ILE A 356 20.20 8.75 -1.38
N ARG A 357 20.04 9.19 -2.62
CA ARG A 357 18.80 9.74 -3.18
C ARG A 357 18.25 8.85 -4.30
#